data_AF-A0A2N1D0U2-F1
#
_entry.id   AF-A0A2N1D0U2-F1
#
_cell.length_a   1.000
_cell.length_b   1.000
_cell.length_c   1.000
_cell.angle_alpha   90.00
_cell.angle_beta   90.00
_cell.angle_gamma   90.00
#
_symmetry.space_group_name_H-M   'P 1'
#
loop_
_entity.id
_entity.type
_entity.pdbx_description
1 polymer ?
#
loop_
_entity_poly.entity_id
_entity_poly.type
_entity_poly.pdbx_seq_one_letter_code
_entity_poly.pdbx_strand_id
1 'polypeptide(L)'
;IPVNPDITLTLNEPLGDNCYRNINLTDGVSDMVTTISLSADRKIITVQPFTNLDTDTTYTLEFTGLCDYAGNSLSGDALDFTTGSDASADLTKPTITSITPLSNAMNIAVDSNIVIVFSETIGATNVVRLFNAAGQLIPGVVSVVGDQLTFNPDVSLANNNRHRIEIRWNIFDLAGNQNYFGDYYFTTE
;
A
#
# COMPACT_ATOMS: atom_id res chain seq x y z
N ILE A 1 -14.86 -7.60 -3.29
CA ILE A 1 -14.13 -6.98 -2.16
C ILE A 1 -14.74 -7.52 -0.86
N PRO A 2 -13.97 -7.77 0.23
CA PRO A 2 -14.54 -8.12 1.53
C PRO A 2 -15.44 -7.01 2.07
N VAL A 3 -16.17 -7.28 3.16
CA VAL A 3 -17.11 -6.30 3.74
C VAL A 3 -16.45 -5.29 4.68
N ASN A 4 -15.19 -5.47 5.06
CA ASN A 4 -14.43 -4.55 5.92
C ASN A 4 -13.21 -3.93 5.21
N PRO A 5 -13.34 -3.41 3.98
CA PRO A 5 -12.17 -2.92 3.25
C PRO A 5 -11.69 -1.58 3.81
N ASP A 6 -10.37 -1.42 3.91
CA ASP A 6 -9.69 -0.14 3.92
C ASP A 6 -9.62 0.40 2.49
N ILE A 7 -10.38 1.46 2.21
CA ILE A 7 -10.48 2.06 0.89
C ILE A 7 -9.37 3.10 0.76
N THR A 8 -8.52 2.99 -0.25
CA THR A 8 -7.39 3.90 -0.45
C THR A 8 -7.48 4.66 -1.77
N LEU A 9 -7.35 5.99 -1.69
CA LEU A 9 -7.18 6.86 -2.85
C LEU A 9 -5.72 7.31 -2.90
N THR A 10 -5.00 6.89 -3.95
CA THR A 10 -3.60 7.24 -4.16
C THR A 10 -3.48 8.36 -5.19
N LEU A 11 -2.75 9.40 -4.83
CA LEU A 11 -2.58 10.63 -5.61
C LEU A 11 -1.14 10.73 -6.12
N ASN A 12 -0.96 11.38 -7.26
CA ASN A 12 0.37 11.65 -7.83
C ASN A 12 1.09 12.78 -7.07
N GLU A 13 0.34 13.70 -6.47
CA GLU A 13 0.83 14.90 -5.81
C GLU A 13 0.25 15.07 -4.40
N PRO A 14 0.97 15.73 -3.48
CA PRO A 14 0.50 15.94 -2.11
C PRO A 14 -0.67 16.93 -2.06
N LEU A 15 -1.72 16.60 -1.30
CA LEU A 15 -2.86 17.49 -1.11
C LEU A 15 -2.50 18.73 -0.26
N GLY A 16 -3.15 19.86 -0.51
CA GLY A 16 -3.09 21.05 0.34
C GLY A 16 -3.78 20.88 1.69
N ASP A 17 -3.41 21.68 2.70
CA ASP A 17 -3.82 21.52 4.12
C ASP A 17 -5.32 21.46 4.38
N ASN A 18 -6.14 22.07 3.52
CA ASN A 18 -7.58 22.12 3.67
C ASN A 18 -8.36 21.42 2.55
N CYS A 19 -7.68 20.70 1.67
CA CYS A 19 -8.26 20.12 0.46
C CYS A 19 -8.48 18.60 0.54
N TYR A 20 -8.90 18.08 1.70
CA TYR A 20 -9.22 16.64 1.86
C TYR A 20 -10.45 16.37 2.74
N ARG A 21 -11.27 17.40 2.96
CA ARG A 21 -12.36 17.34 3.96
C ARG A 21 -13.69 16.84 3.43
N ASN A 22 -13.92 16.87 2.12
CA ASN A 22 -15.19 16.45 1.52
C ASN A 22 -15.01 15.07 0.89
N ILE A 23 -15.01 14.05 1.74
CA ILE A 23 -14.90 12.66 1.34
C ILE A 23 -16.04 11.92 2.04
N ASN A 24 -16.79 11.15 1.27
CA ASN A 24 -17.96 10.43 1.73
C ASN A 24 -17.99 9.03 1.11
N LEU A 25 -18.53 8.06 1.83
CA LEU A 25 -18.79 6.73 1.32
C LEU A 25 -20.29 6.49 1.42
N THR A 26 -20.93 6.15 0.32
CA THR A 26 -22.38 5.92 0.28
C THR A 26 -22.72 4.63 -0.48
N ASP A 27 -23.84 4.01 -0.14
CA ASP A 27 -24.47 2.91 -0.92
C ASP A 27 -25.55 3.43 -1.90
N GLY A 28 -25.64 4.75 -2.08
CA GLY A 28 -26.68 5.42 -2.88
C GLY A 28 -28.01 5.62 -2.15
N VAL A 29 -28.15 5.10 -0.93
CA VAL A 29 -29.32 5.27 -0.06
C VAL A 29 -28.97 6.10 1.18
N SER A 30 -27.79 5.87 1.76
CA SER A 30 -27.31 6.50 2.97
C SER A 30 -25.79 6.65 2.99
N ASP A 31 -25.30 7.57 3.83
CA ASP A 31 -23.87 7.76 4.06
C ASP A 31 -23.38 6.79 5.13
N MET A 32 -22.23 6.16 4.85
CA MET A 32 -21.55 5.27 5.78
C MET A 32 -20.73 6.10 6.77
N VAL A 33 -20.78 5.70 8.04
CA VAL A 33 -19.88 6.27 9.06
C VAL A 33 -18.48 5.75 8.81
N THR A 34 -17.55 6.65 8.49
CA THR A 34 -16.16 6.30 8.18
C THR A 34 -15.17 7.09 9.02
N THR A 35 -13.96 6.56 9.18
CA THR A 35 -12.79 7.35 9.56
C THR A 35 -11.98 7.66 8.31
N ILE A 36 -11.49 8.90 8.21
CA ILE A 36 -10.67 9.36 7.09
C ILE A 36 -9.32 9.77 7.63
N SER A 37 -8.25 9.23 7.05
CA SER A 37 -6.88 9.58 7.39
C SER A 37 -6.08 9.93 6.14
N LEU A 38 -5.07 10.79 6.32
CA LEU A 38 -4.16 11.21 5.27
C LEU A 38 -2.75 10.77 5.64
N SER A 39 -2.03 10.15 4.71
CA SER A 39 -0.65 9.72 4.90
C SER A 39 0.28 10.92 5.19
N ALA A 40 1.44 10.64 5.80
CA ALA A 40 2.40 11.67 6.16
C ALA A 40 2.96 12.44 4.96
N ASP A 41 3.09 11.79 3.80
CA ASP A 41 3.47 12.42 2.53
C ASP A 41 2.29 13.08 1.79
N ARG A 42 1.07 12.97 2.36
CA ARG A 42 -0.17 13.60 1.90
C ARG A 42 -0.64 13.15 0.52
N LYS A 43 -0.20 11.98 0.07
CA LYS A 43 -0.54 11.40 -1.22
C LYS A 43 -1.57 10.29 -1.14
N ILE A 44 -1.84 9.76 0.06
CA ILE A 44 -2.76 8.64 0.23
C ILE A 44 -3.81 9.01 1.26
N ILE A 45 -5.08 8.96 0.84
CA ILE A 45 -6.22 9.02 1.74
C ILE A 45 -6.68 7.58 2.00
N THR A 46 -6.87 7.23 3.27
CA THR A 46 -7.48 5.97 3.69
C THR A 46 -8.83 6.26 4.32
N VAL A 47 -9.88 5.61 3.82
CA VAL A 47 -11.25 5.66 4.30
C VAL A 47 -11.61 4.29 4.85
N GLN A 48 -11.93 4.23 6.14
CA GLN A 48 -12.26 3.00 6.84
C GLN A 48 -13.70 3.06 7.37
N PRO A 49 -14.61 2.21 6.86
CA PRO A 49 -15.95 2.05 7.41
C PRO A 49 -15.91 1.65 8.89
N PHE A 50 -16.80 2.24 9.71
CA PHE A 50 -16.90 1.91 11.14
C PHE A 50 -17.55 0.55 11.39
N THR A 51 -18.41 0.13 10.47
CA THR A 51 -19.07 -1.18 10.47
C THR A 51 -18.80 -1.88 9.15
N ASN A 52 -18.93 -3.21 9.15
CA ASN A 52 -18.93 -3.97 7.91
C ASN A 52 -19.99 -3.43 6.96
N LEU A 53 -19.60 -3.35 5.69
CA LEU A 53 -20.45 -3.05 4.56
C LEU A 53 -21.38 -4.24 4.27
N ASP A 54 -22.48 -4.00 3.58
CA ASP A 54 -23.39 -5.04 3.12
C ASP A 54 -22.77 -5.79 1.93
N THR A 55 -23.15 -7.06 1.77
CA THR A 55 -22.76 -7.93 0.65
C THR A 55 -23.56 -7.64 -0.61
N ASP A 56 -22.99 -7.88 -1.79
CA ASP A 56 -23.63 -7.61 -3.09
C ASP A 56 -24.10 -6.15 -3.27
N THR A 57 -23.44 -5.23 -2.59
CA THR A 57 -23.81 -3.81 -2.57
C THR A 57 -22.74 -3.00 -3.29
N THR A 58 -23.18 -2.11 -4.18
CA THR A 58 -22.31 -1.13 -4.82
C THR A 58 -22.20 0.10 -3.93
N TYR A 59 -20.97 0.45 -3.60
CA TYR A 59 -20.62 1.63 -2.83
C TYR A 59 -19.89 2.63 -3.73
N THR A 60 -20.15 3.90 -3.48
CA THR A 60 -19.48 5.02 -4.13
C THR A 60 -18.67 5.78 -3.09
N LEU A 61 -17.36 5.88 -3.32
CA LEU A 61 -16.49 6.82 -2.63
C LEU A 61 -16.56 8.15 -3.37
N GLU A 62 -17.27 9.12 -2.80
CA GLU A 62 -17.36 10.49 -3.31
C GLU A 62 -16.26 11.35 -2.69
N PHE A 63 -15.58 12.16 -3.51
CA PHE A 63 -14.55 13.08 -3.07
C PHE A 63 -14.59 14.36 -3.90
N THR A 64 -14.84 15.52 -3.27
CA THR A 64 -14.91 16.80 -3.98
C THR A 64 -13.96 17.82 -3.39
N GLY A 65 -13.48 18.75 -4.23
CA GLY A 65 -12.60 19.83 -3.75
C GLY A 65 -11.22 19.36 -3.27
N LEU A 66 -10.78 18.17 -3.71
CA LEU A 66 -9.40 17.75 -3.54
C LEU A 66 -8.49 18.63 -4.41
N CYS A 67 -7.42 19.14 -3.84
CA CYS A 67 -6.52 20.10 -4.47
C CYS A 67 -5.09 19.98 -3.93
N ASP A 68 -4.10 20.32 -4.77
CA ASP A 68 -2.69 20.41 -4.38
C ASP A 68 -2.33 21.76 -3.73
N TYR A 69 -1.06 21.95 -3.36
CA TYR A 69 -0.56 23.22 -2.80
C TYR A 69 -0.51 24.38 -3.80
N ALA A 70 -0.55 24.11 -5.11
CA ALA A 70 -0.64 25.12 -6.16
C ALA A 70 -2.10 25.53 -6.47
N GLY A 71 -3.08 24.85 -5.86
CA GLY A 71 -4.50 25.07 -6.08
C GLY A 71 -5.07 24.33 -7.28
N ASN A 72 -4.32 23.40 -7.89
CA ASN A 72 -4.85 22.53 -8.94
C ASN A 72 -5.82 21.54 -8.33
N SER A 73 -7.04 21.47 -8.87
CA SER A 73 -8.05 20.50 -8.42
C SER A 73 -7.79 19.12 -9.01
N LEU A 74 -8.08 18.08 -8.23
CA LEU A 74 -8.13 16.70 -8.73
C LEU A 74 -9.22 16.59 -9.80
N SER A 75 -8.93 15.84 -10.86
CA SER A 75 -9.94 15.48 -11.86
C SER A 75 -10.69 14.23 -11.40
N GLY A 76 -12.02 14.27 -11.45
CA GLY A 76 -12.90 13.23 -10.93
C GLY A 76 -13.43 13.55 -9.55
N ASP A 77 -14.56 12.94 -9.21
CA ASP A 77 -15.34 13.23 -8.01
C ASP A 77 -15.91 11.99 -7.32
N ALA A 78 -15.81 10.81 -7.94
CA ALA A 78 -16.31 9.57 -7.39
C ALA A 78 -15.55 8.34 -7.92
N LEU A 79 -15.56 7.27 -7.12
CA LEU A 79 -15.12 5.93 -7.51
C LEU A 79 -16.09 4.88 -6.96
N ASP A 80 -16.46 3.92 -7.79
CA ASP A 80 -17.37 2.85 -7.41
C ASP A 80 -16.65 1.54 -7.15
N PHE A 81 -17.16 0.77 -6.20
CA PHE A 81 -16.78 -0.62 -6.00
C PHE A 81 -17.96 -1.45 -5.50
N THR A 82 -17.90 -2.77 -5.69
CA THR A 82 -18.96 -3.69 -5.27
C THR A 82 -18.40 -4.75 -4.31
N THR A 83 -19.07 -4.94 -3.18
CA THR A 83 -18.78 -6.05 -2.27
C THR A 83 -19.24 -7.38 -2.90
N GLY A 84 -18.57 -8.49 -2.58
CA GLY A 84 -18.98 -9.79 -3.12
C GLY A 84 -20.32 -10.26 -2.55
N SER A 85 -21.07 -11.07 -3.31
CA SER A 85 -22.33 -11.67 -2.85
C SER A 85 -22.15 -12.63 -1.67
N ASP A 86 -21.03 -13.33 -1.62
CA ASP A 86 -20.64 -14.22 -0.51
C ASP A 86 -19.52 -13.60 0.34
N ALA A 87 -19.35 -12.27 0.30
CA ALA A 87 -18.27 -11.61 1.02
C ALA A 87 -18.47 -11.73 2.53
N SER A 88 -17.38 -12.08 3.22
CA SER A 88 -17.28 -12.02 4.67
C SER A 88 -16.25 -10.98 5.09
N ALA A 89 -16.19 -10.69 6.40
CA ALA A 89 -15.10 -9.90 6.92
C ALA A 89 -13.80 -10.67 6.68
N ASP A 90 -12.81 -9.99 6.13
CA ASP A 90 -11.47 -10.51 5.97
C ASP A 90 -10.70 -10.28 7.26
N LEU A 91 -10.26 -11.38 7.87
CA LEU A 91 -9.46 -11.41 9.09
C LEU A 91 -8.12 -12.11 8.87
N THR A 92 -7.83 -12.44 7.60
CA THR A 92 -6.65 -13.20 7.19
C THR A 92 -5.49 -12.24 7.05
N LYS A 93 -4.30 -12.64 7.51
CA LYS A 93 -3.11 -11.80 7.41
C LYS A 93 -2.35 -12.14 6.15
N PRO A 94 -1.74 -11.15 5.47
CA PRO A 94 -0.90 -11.44 4.33
C PRO A 94 0.28 -12.30 4.76
N THR A 95 0.68 -13.22 3.89
CA THR A 95 1.89 -14.04 4.03
C THR A 95 2.75 -13.88 2.79
N ILE A 96 4.07 -14.00 2.90
CA ILE A 96 4.96 -13.97 1.73
C ILE A 96 4.89 -15.34 1.04
N THR A 97 4.45 -15.36 -0.21
CA THR A 97 4.45 -16.56 -1.07
C THR A 97 5.77 -16.69 -1.83
N SER A 98 6.40 -15.57 -2.20
CA SER A 98 7.76 -15.57 -2.74
C SER A 98 8.49 -14.24 -2.50
N ILE A 99 9.82 -14.30 -2.45
CA ILE A 99 10.70 -13.13 -2.36
C ILE A 99 11.91 -13.33 -3.27
N THR A 100 12.24 -12.29 -4.03
CA THR A 100 13.44 -12.22 -4.87
C THR A 100 14.19 -10.92 -4.55
N PRO A 101 15.49 -10.96 -4.27
CA PRO A 101 16.34 -12.14 -4.10
C PRO A 101 15.90 -13.03 -2.92
N LEU A 102 16.16 -14.33 -3.02
CA LEU A 102 15.90 -15.27 -1.92
C LEU A 102 16.75 -14.95 -0.69
N SER A 103 16.26 -15.33 0.50
CA SER A 103 17.01 -15.15 1.74
C SER A 103 18.34 -15.89 1.69
N ASN A 104 19.41 -15.18 2.02
CA ASN A 104 20.81 -15.58 1.96
C ASN A 104 21.30 -15.96 0.55
N ALA A 105 20.64 -15.51 -0.52
CA ALA A 105 21.15 -15.68 -1.86
C ALA A 105 22.50 -14.97 -2.05
N MET A 106 23.34 -15.52 -2.92
CA MET A 106 24.69 -15.03 -3.23
C MET A 106 24.78 -14.74 -4.73
N ASN A 107 25.78 -13.95 -5.13
CA ASN A 107 26.05 -13.59 -6.53
C ASN A 107 24.84 -12.96 -7.22
N ILE A 108 24.15 -12.06 -6.52
CA ILE A 108 23.03 -11.29 -7.05
C ILE A 108 23.57 -10.13 -7.89
N ALA A 109 22.99 -9.91 -9.08
CA ALA A 109 23.39 -8.80 -9.93
C ALA A 109 23.15 -7.46 -9.23
N VAL A 110 24.07 -6.51 -9.40
CA VAL A 110 24.02 -5.21 -8.70
C VAL A 110 22.87 -4.29 -9.13
N ASP A 111 22.20 -4.59 -10.23
CA ASP A 111 21.01 -3.89 -10.73
C ASP A 111 19.70 -4.62 -10.37
N SER A 112 19.76 -5.63 -9.50
CA SER A 112 18.58 -6.42 -9.12
C SER A 112 17.57 -5.61 -8.31
N ASN A 113 16.32 -5.69 -8.72
CA ASN A 113 15.18 -5.26 -7.92
C ASN A 113 14.88 -6.25 -6.80
N ILE A 114 14.15 -5.77 -5.78
CA ILE A 114 13.53 -6.64 -4.78
C ILE A 114 12.05 -6.78 -5.13
N VAL A 115 11.57 -8.01 -5.26
CA VAL A 115 10.18 -8.34 -5.57
C VAL A 115 9.67 -9.28 -4.49
N ILE A 116 8.55 -8.93 -3.87
CA ILE A 116 7.87 -9.72 -2.85
C ILE A 116 6.44 -9.96 -3.33
N VAL A 117 6.01 -11.22 -3.32
CA VAL A 117 4.64 -11.63 -3.65
C VAL A 117 3.99 -12.14 -2.38
N PHE A 118 2.76 -11.71 -2.13
CA PHE A 118 1.97 -12.07 -0.95
C PHE A 118 0.89 -13.10 -1.27
N SER A 119 0.19 -13.60 -0.25
CA SER A 119 -0.93 -14.54 -0.39
C SER A 119 -2.23 -13.88 -0.81
N GLU A 120 -2.28 -12.56 -0.76
CA GLU A 120 -3.46 -11.74 -1.03
C GLU A 120 -3.04 -10.34 -1.45
N THR A 121 -4.01 -9.57 -1.94
CA THR A 121 -3.79 -8.17 -2.33
C THR A 121 -3.43 -7.33 -1.11
N ILE A 122 -2.36 -6.55 -1.23
CA ILE A 122 -1.86 -5.70 -0.15
C ILE A 122 -2.23 -4.22 -0.37
N GLY A 123 -2.29 -3.45 0.71
CA GLY A 123 -2.51 -2.01 0.67
C GLY A 123 -1.39 -1.25 -0.05
N ALA A 124 -1.71 -0.07 -0.59
CA ALA A 124 -0.76 0.76 -1.33
C ALA A 124 0.31 1.45 -0.45
N THR A 125 0.07 1.55 0.87
CA THR A 125 0.89 2.32 1.83
C THR A 125 2.05 1.53 2.44
N ASN A 126 2.30 0.31 1.95
CA ASN A 126 3.28 -0.60 2.55
C ASN A 126 4.72 -0.16 2.30
N VAL A 127 5.57 -0.28 3.34
CA VAL A 127 6.97 0.18 3.30
C VAL A 127 7.93 -0.99 3.36
N VAL A 128 8.86 -1.02 2.39
CA VAL A 128 10.05 -1.89 2.40
C VAL A 128 11.28 -1.00 2.26
N ARG A 129 12.32 -1.33 3.03
CA ARG A 129 13.59 -0.59 3.00
C ARG A 129 14.75 -1.51 2.70
N LEU A 130 15.73 -0.99 1.98
CA LEU A 130 16.96 -1.70 1.66
C LEU A 130 18.14 -1.03 2.34
N PHE A 131 19.03 -1.83 2.93
CA PHE A 131 20.25 -1.35 3.57
C PHE A 131 21.48 -2.09 3.04
N ASN A 132 22.62 -1.42 2.99
CA ASN A 132 23.91 -2.06 2.73
C ASN A 132 24.51 -2.69 4.00
N ALA A 133 25.69 -3.33 3.88
CA ALA A 133 26.37 -3.98 4.99
C ALA A 133 26.79 -3.02 6.12
N ALA A 134 26.95 -1.73 5.83
CA ALA A 134 27.25 -0.69 6.81
C ALA A 134 25.99 -0.17 7.54
N GLY A 135 24.81 -0.70 7.21
CA GLY A 135 23.54 -0.25 7.77
C GLY A 135 23.04 1.08 7.20
N GLN A 136 23.60 1.54 6.08
CA GLN A 136 23.14 2.75 5.39
C GLN A 136 21.93 2.40 4.51
N LEU A 137 20.92 3.27 4.55
CA LEU A 137 19.73 3.14 3.70
C LEU A 137 20.12 3.34 2.23
N ILE A 138 19.69 2.42 1.38
CA ILE A 138 19.76 2.54 -0.07
C ILE A 138 18.44 3.16 -0.54
N PRO A 139 18.48 4.32 -1.22
CA PRO A 139 17.27 4.93 -1.75
C PRO A 139 16.69 4.08 -2.89
N GLY A 140 15.37 4.14 -3.03
CA GLY A 140 14.64 3.43 -4.07
C GLY A 140 13.15 3.71 -3.98
N VAL A 141 12.45 3.31 -5.04
CA VAL A 141 11.00 3.47 -5.17
C VAL A 141 10.31 2.16 -4.83
N VAL A 142 9.32 2.23 -3.94
CA VAL A 142 8.39 1.12 -3.67
C VAL A 142 7.16 1.30 -4.56
N SER A 143 6.75 0.23 -5.23
CA SER A 143 5.49 0.15 -5.96
C SER A 143 4.72 -1.11 -5.58
N VAL A 144 3.41 -0.98 -5.39
CA VAL A 144 2.52 -2.10 -5.07
C VAL A 144 1.48 -2.26 -6.18
N VAL A 145 1.33 -3.47 -6.70
CA VAL A 145 0.31 -3.83 -7.69
C VAL A 145 -0.29 -5.16 -7.27
N GLY A 146 -1.55 -5.16 -6.83
CA GLY A 146 -2.21 -6.36 -6.35
C GLY A 146 -1.51 -6.95 -5.12
N ASP A 147 -1.08 -8.20 -5.23
CA ASP A 147 -0.34 -8.95 -4.22
C ASP A 147 1.19 -8.80 -4.34
N GLN A 148 1.69 -7.96 -5.25
CA GLN A 148 3.12 -7.79 -5.49
C GLN A 148 3.63 -6.42 -5.03
N LEU A 149 4.66 -6.43 -4.19
CA LEU A 149 5.48 -5.27 -3.84
C LEU A 149 6.82 -5.35 -4.55
N THR A 150 7.21 -4.28 -5.23
CA THR A 150 8.52 -4.13 -5.86
C THR A 150 9.26 -2.93 -5.27
N PHE A 151 10.50 -3.13 -4.84
CA PHE A 151 11.44 -2.06 -4.51
C PHE A 151 12.50 -1.99 -5.61
N ASN A 152 12.57 -0.84 -6.29
CA ASN A 152 13.55 -0.54 -7.33
C ASN A 152 14.61 0.43 -6.77
N PRO A 153 15.86 -0.01 -6.55
CA PRO A 153 16.92 0.86 -6.07
C PRO A 153 17.22 2.01 -7.05
N ASP A 154 17.41 3.22 -6.53
CA ASP A 154 17.78 4.38 -7.37
C ASP A 154 19.25 4.35 -7.80
N VAL A 155 20.03 3.44 -7.22
CA VAL A 155 21.46 3.27 -7.46
C VAL A 155 21.80 1.79 -7.57
N SER A 156 22.77 1.45 -8.41
CA SER A 156 23.33 0.09 -8.43
C SER A 156 23.89 -0.26 -7.06
N LEU A 157 23.60 -1.48 -6.63
CA LEU A 157 24.07 -2.04 -5.38
C LEU A 157 25.60 -2.20 -5.39
N ALA A 158 26.23 -2.18 -4.21
CA ALA A 158 27.67 -2.36 -4.14
C ALA A 158 28.03 -3.83 -4.42
N ASN A 159 29.05 -4.10 -5.23
CA ASN A 159 29.56 -5.46 -5.48
C ASN A 159 30.06 -6.14 -4.19
N ASN A 160 29.97 -7.46 -4.12
CA ASN A 160 30.41 -8.30 -3.01
C ASN A 160 29.94 -7.78 -1.64
N ASN A 161 28.74 -7.22 -1.59
CA ASN A 161 28.20 -6.56 -0.41
C ASN A 161 26.93 -7.27 0.07
N ARG A 162 26.81 -7.45 1.38
CA ARG A 162 25.60 -7.99 1.99
C ARG A 162 24.57 -6.90 2.14
N HIS A 163 23.39 -7.13 1.60
CA HIS A 163 22.25 -6.25 1.68
C HIS A 163 21.22 -6.81 2.65
N ARG A 164 20.46 -5.92 3.30
CA ARG A 164 19.37 -6.26 4.20
C ARG A 164 18.08 -5.61 3.70
N ILE A 165 17.09 -6.43 3.42
CA ILE A 165 15.72 -6.04 3.14
C ILE A 165 14.97 -6.01 4.48
N GLU A 166 14.46 -4.85 4.86
CA GLU A 166 13.67 -4.66 6.07
C GLU A 166 12.17 -4.63 5.71
N ILE A 167 11.42 -5.60 6.23
CA ILE A 167 9.95 -5.73 6.08
C ILE A 167 9.32 -5.69 7.48
N ARG A 168 9.69 -4.66 8.25
CA ARG A 168 9.32 -4.49 9.67
C ARG A 168 8.13 -3.58 9.92
N TRP A 169 7.69 -2.84 8.91
CA TRP A 169 6.70 -1.76 9.07
C TRP A 169 5.24 -2.24 9.04
N ASN A 170 5.02 -3.54 9.30
CA ASN A 170 3.76 -4.25 9.11
C ASN A 170 3.23 -4.12 7.67
N ILE A 171 3.01 -5.26 7.01
CA ILE A 171 2.36 -5.25 5.70
C ILE A 171 0.86 -5.41 5.93
N PHE A 172 0.11 -4.40 5.50
CA PHE A 172 -1.35 -4.37 5.56
C PHE A 172 -1.95 -4.92 4.28
N ASP A 173 -3.01 -5.70 4.40
CA ASP A 173 -3.90 -6.04 3.29
C ASP A 173 -4.93 -4.93 3.03
N LEU A 174 -5.91 -5.20 2.16
CA LEU A 174 -7.02 -4.28 1.89
C LEU A 174 -8.10 -4.25 2.98
N ALA A 175 -7.98 -5.02 4.05
CA ALA A 175 -8.93 -5.06 5.17
C ALA A 175 -8.31 -4.60 6.49
N GLY A 176 -7.07 -4.08 6.43
CA GLY A 176 -6.31 -3.62 7.59
C GLY A 176 -5.66 -4.74 8.40
N ASN A 177 -5.72 -6.01 7.97
CA ASN A 177 -4.99 -7.08 8.63
C ASN A 177 -3.50 -6.94 8.31
N GLN A 178 -2.69 -7.16 9.34
CA GLN A 178 -1.26 -6.87 9.25
C GLN A 178 -0.38 -8.03 9.71
N ASN A 179 0.74 -8.19 9.01
CA ASN A 179 1.78 -9.15 9.35
C ASN A 179 3.18 -8.55 9.38
N TYR A 180 4.03 -9.09 10.26
CA TYR A 180 5.43 -8.71 10.41
C TYR A 180 6.32 -9.82 9.84
N PHE A 181 7.21 -9.46 8.91
CA PHE A 181 8.06 -10.44 8.21
C PHE A 181 9.53 -10.37 8.58
N GLY A 182 9.97 -9.32 9.27
CA GLY A 182 11.35 -9.19 9.74
C GLY A 182 12.33 -8.82 8.63
N ASP A 183 13.56 -9.35 8.73
CA ASP A 183 14.66 -9.00 7.83
C ASP A 183 15.05 -10.17 6.93
N TYR A 184 15.32 -9.86 5.67
CA TYR A 184 15.90 -10.77 4.68
C TYR A 184 17.25 -10.24 4.23
N TYR A 185 18.15 -11.13 3.81
CA TYR A 185 19.50 -10.75 3.41
C TYR A 185 19.86 -11.39 2.08
N PHE A 186 20.71 -10.74 1.29
CA PHE A 186 21.33 -11.32 0.10
C PHE A 186 22.70 -10.68 -0.13
N THR A 187 23.54 -11.30 -0.94
CA THR A 187 24.88 -10.79 -1.29
C THR A 187 25.00 -10.65 -2.80
N THR A 188 25.47 -9.49 -3.23
CA THR A 188 25.75 -9.20 -4.65
C THR A 188 27.06 -9.84 -5.12
N GLU A 189 27.19 -10.03 -6.44
CA GLU A 189 28.41 -10.51 -7.10
C GLU A 189 29.60 -9.53 -7.05
#